data_AF-A0A932PUH9-F1
#
_entry.id   AF-A0A932PUH9-F1
#
_cell.length_a   1.000
_cell.length_b   1.000
_cell.length_c   1.000
_cell.angle_alpha   90.00
_cell.angle_beta   90.00
_cell.angle_gamma   90.00
#
_symmetry.space_group_name_H-M   'P 1'
#
loop_
_entity.id
_entity.type
_entity.pdbx_description
1 polymer ?
#
loop_
_entity_poly.entity_id
_entity_poly.type
_entity_poly.pdbx_seq_one_letter_code
_entity_poly.pdbx_strand_id
1 'polypeptide(L)'
;MPAGLRASEWSLVGTFILILATFTLIAKIKSHQAQYYLASYQPKVQKILVTFHGAVAKPGRYTIKKGVPLCEALKKAKPHRYANLRNLDLQAPIVQPLDLHLEPLSELIVHVRINEGQVRDIVMPLRSRVSDLKTKIDEPYDPAALKSRRFLRDGEQLCVFSANK
;
A
#
# COMPACT_ATOMS: atom_id res chain seq x y z
N MET A 1 -11.30 30.82 -70.42
CA MET A 1 -11.51 32.05 -69.62
C MET A 1 -12.27 31.65 -68.36
N PRO A 2 -11.71 31.83 -67.16
CA PRO A 2 -12.43 31.48 -65.93
C PRO A 2 -13.64 32.41 -65.77
N ALA A 3 -14.84 31.83 -65.63
CA ALA A 3 -16.04 32.58 -65.33
C ALA A 3 -15.90 33.21 -63.94
N GLY A 4 -15.94 34.54 -63.87
CA GLY A 4 -15.93 35.27 -62.60
C GLY A 4 -17.20 34.98 -61.81
N LEU A 5 -17.04 34.77 -60.50
CA LEU A 5 -18.15 34.58 -59.56
C LEU A 5 -19.06 35.82 -59.54
N ARG A 6 -20.38 35.58 -59.47
CA ARG A 6 -21.39 36.64 -59.35
C ARG A 6 -21.33 37.28 -57.96
N ALA A 7 -21.72 38.55 -57.85
CA ALA A 7 -21.71 39.28 -56.58
C ALA A 7 -22.51 38.57 -55.45
N SER A 8 -23.59 37.85 -55.81
CA SER A 8 -24.37 37.05 -54.87
C SER A 8 -23.61 35.84 -54.32
N GLU A 9 -22.75 35.20 -55.12
CA GLU A 9 -21.93 34.06 -54.70
C GLU A 9 -20.85 34.52 -53.74
N TRP A 10 -20.26 35.69 -53.99
CA TRP A 10 -19.33 36.33 -53.05
C TRP A 10 -19.97 36.68 -51.71
N SER A 11 -21.23 37.14 -51.72
CA SER A 11 -21.99 37.36 -50.49
C SER A 11 -22.16 36.07 -49.69
N LEU A 12 -22.53 34.97 -50.36
CA LEU A 12 -22.69 33.66 -49.72
C LEU A 12 -21.38 33.14 -49.13
N VAL A 13 -20.28 33.21 -49.87
CA VAL A 13 -18.94 32.86 -49.36
C VAL A 13 -18.58 33.69 -48.13
N GLY A 14 -18.86 35.00 -48.18
CA GLY A 14 -18.65 35.90 -47.04
C GLY A 14 -19.42 35.48 -45.80
N THR A 15 -20.70 35.12 -45.94
CA THR A 15 -21.52 34.63 -44.82
C THR A 15 -21.00 33.32 -44.23
N PHE A 16 -20.56 32.38 -45.08
CA PHE A 16 -19.97 31.11 -44.61
C PHE A 16 -18.66 31.31 -43.85
N ILE A 17 -17.78 32.18 -44.35
CA ILE A 17 -16.53 32.52 -43.67
C ILE A 17 -16.83 33.15 -42.31
N LEU A 18 -17.81 34.06 -42.25
CA LEU A 18 -18.22 34.71 -41.01
C LEU A 18 -18.78 33.69 -40.00
N ILE A 19 -19.61 32.75 -40.44
CA ILE A 19 -20.14 31.67 -39.59
C ILE A 19 -18.98 30.79 -39.06
N LEU A 20 -18.05 30.36 -39.92
CA LEU A 20 -16.89 29.57 -39.50
C LEU A 20 -15.99 30.33 -38.52
N ALA A 21 -15.78 31.63 -38.73
CA ALA A 21 -15.04 32.49 -37.82
C ALA A 21 -15.73 32.60 -36.44
N THR A 22 -17.06 32.72 -36.40
CA THR A 22 -17.79 32.74 -35.13
C THR A 22 -17.72 31.40 -34.39
N PHE A 23 -17.85 30.27 -35.09
CA PHE A 23 -17.73 28.95 -34.48
C PHE A 23 -16.33 28.70 -33.91
N THR A 24 -15.28 29.06 -34.64
CA THR A 24 -13.90 28.91 -34.16
C THR A 24 -13.61 29.80 -32.95
N LEU A 25 -14.14 31.02 -32.92
CA LEU A 25 -14.05 31.91 -31.76
C LEU A 25 -14.75 31.30 -30.53
N ILE A 26 -15.99 30.83 -30.69
CA ILE A 26 -16.75 30.19 -29.61
C ILE A 26 -16.02 28.94 -29.09
N ALA A 27 -15.53 28.09 -30.00
CA ALA A 27 -14.78 26.89 -29.65
C ALA A 27 -13.50 27.22 -28.86
N LYS A 28 -12.77 28.27 -29.26
CA LYS A 28 -11.55 28.71 -28.57
C LYS A 28 -11.86 29.24 -27.17
N ILE A 29 -12.93 30.01 -27.01
CA ILE A 29 -13.39 30.51 -25.70
C ILE A 29 -13.76 29.34 -24.79
N LYS A 30 -14.53 28.37 -25.30
CA LYS A 30 -14.96 27.19 -24.53
C LYS A 30 -13.78 26.28 -24.17
N SER A 31 -12.83 26.09 -25.08
CA SER A 31 -11.61 25.33 -24.80
C SER A 31 -10.77 25.97 -23.70
N HIS A 32 -10.60 27.29 -23.74
CA HIS A 32 -9.88 28.02 -22.70
C HIS A 32 -10.61 27.95 -21.34
N GLN A 33 -11.94 28.06 -21.34
CA GLN A 33 -12.74 27.85 -20.13
C GLN A 33 -12.56 26.42 -19.58
N ALA A 34 -12.63 25.40 -20.43
CA ALA A 34 -12.44 24.01 -20.02
C ALA A 34 -11.05 23.76 -19.42
N GLN A 35 -10.00 24.33 -20.00
CA GLN A 35 -8.65 24.27 -19.42
C GLN A 35 -8.58 24.94 -18.04
N TYR A 36 -9.25 26.09 -17.86
CA TYR A 36 -9.34 26.75 -16.55
C TYR A 36 -10.08 25.89 -15.52
N TYR A 37 -11.19 25.24 -15.89
CA TYR A 37 -11.92 24.34 -15.01
C TYR A 37 -11.10 23.11 -14.62
N LEU A 38 -10.38 22.51 -15.57
CA LEU A 38 -9.49 21.38 -15.31
C LEU A 38 -8.30 21.78 -14.42
N ALA A 39 -7.70 22.95 -14.65
CA ALA A 39 -6.63 23.48 -13.81
C ALA A 39 -7.10 23.78 -12.38
N SER A 40 -8.37 24.17 -12.23
CA SER A 40 -8.99 24.46 -10.92
C SER A 40 -9.56 23.21 -10.24
N TYR A 41 -9.71 22.09 -10.97
CA TYR A 41 -10.23 20.85 -10.44
C TYR A 41 -9.15 20.12 -9.64
N GLN A 42 -9.05 20.44 -8.35
CA GLN A 42 -8.35 19.58 -7.41
C GLN A 42 -9.31 18.47 -6.97
N PRO A 43 -9.02 17.18 -7.26
CA PRO A 43 -9.83 16.10 -6.71
C PRO A 43 -9.81 16.24 -5.19
N LYS A 44 -10.99 16.47 -4.59
CA LYS A 44 -11.12 16.53 -3.13
C LYS A 44 -10.64 15.19 -2.58
N VAL A 45 -9.41 15.17 -2.07
CA VAL A 45 -8.83 13.98 -1.46
C VAL A 45 -9.68 13.67 -0.23
N GLN A 46 -10.55 12.67 -0.36
CA GLN A 46 -11.40 12.24 0.74
C GLN A 46 -10.49 11.73 1.86
N LYS A 47 -10.67 12.31 3.05
CA LYS A 47 -9.92 11.94 4.25
C LYS A 47 -10.82 11.13 5.17
N ILE A 48 -10.26 10.11 5.78
CA ILE A 48 -10.94 9.17 6.68
C ILE A 48 -10.22 9.18 8.03
N LEU A 49 -10.99 9.03 9.10
CA LEU A 49 -10.49 8.89 10.45
C LEU A 49 -10.22 7.42 10.76
N VAL A 50 -9.01 7.12 11.23
CA VAL A 50 -8.62 5.78 11.69
C VAL A 50 -8.08 5.91 13.10
N THR A 51 -8.55 5.07 14.01
CA THR A 51 -8.10 5.05 15.40
C THR A 51 -7.25 3.82 15.65
N PHE A 52 -6.09 4.00 16.28
CA PHE A 52 -5.21 2.92 16.70
C PHE A 52 -5.06 2.89 18.21
N HIS A 53 -5.23 1.71 18.79
CA HIS A 53 -5.10 1.42 20.21
C HIS A 53 -4.21 0.19 20.45
N GLY A 54 -3.79 -0.01 21.71
CA GLY A 54 -3.06 -1.20 22.15
C GLY A 54 -1.55 -1.13 21.90
N ALA A 55 -0.98 -2.17 21.30
CA ALA A 55 0.45 -2.41 21.09
C ALA A 55 1.07 -1.52 19.99
N VAL A 56 0.89 -0.21 20.11
CA VAL A 56 1.48 0.82 19.24
C VAL A 56 2.23 1.86 20.08
N ALA A 57 3.35 2.38 19.55
CA ALA A 57 4.12 3.40 20.26
C ALA A 57 3.41 4.75 20.28
N LYS A 58 2.52 5.02 19.32
CA LYS A 58 1.69 6.22 19.25
C LYS A 58 0.23 5.84 19.04
N PRO A 59 -0.54 5.56 20.09
CA PRO A 59 -1.98 5.38 19.99
C PRO A 59 -2.67 6.71 19.71
N GLY A 60 -3.81 6.69 19.02
CA GLY A 60 -4.58 7.88 18.74
C GLY A 60 -5.38 7.83 17.45
N ARG A 61 -6.01 8.97 17.12
CA ARG A 61 -6.82 9.16 15.92
C ARG A 61 -5.98 9.81 14.82
N TYR A 62 -6.02 9.22 13.64
CA TYR A 62 -5.24 9.65 12.49
C TYR A 62 -6.14 9.93 11.30
N THR A 63 -5.93 11.06 10.66
CA THR A 63 -6.60 11.39 9.41
C THR A 63 -5.73 10.91 8.24
N ILE A 64 -6.29 10.02 7.42
CA ILE A 64 -5.60 9.35 6.32
C ILE A 64 -6.39 9.54 5.02
N LYS A 65 -5.72 9.50 3.87
CA LYS A 65 -6.42 9.55 2.59
C LYS A 65 -7.18 8.24 2.37
N LYS A 66 -8.40 8.32 1.85
CA LYS A 66 -9.20 7.15 1.46
C LYS A 66 -8.44 6.31 0.43
N GLY A 67 -8.47 4.99 0.60
CA GLY A 67 -7.82 4.03 -0.30
C GLY A 67 -6.34 3.75 0.02
N VAL A 68 -5.75 4.42 1.01
CA VAL A 68 -4.38 4.13 1.48
C VAL A 68 -4.35 2.73 2.11
N PRO A 69 -3.32 1.91 1.84
CA PRO A 69 -3.19 0.58 2.44
C PRO A 69 -2.98 0.65 3.95
N LEU A 70 -3.48 -0.35 4.68
CA LEU A 70 -3.37 -0.41 6.13
C LEU A 70 -1.93 -0.32 6.62
N CYS A 71 -0.96 -0.91 5.90
CA CYS A 71 0.45 -0.82 6.26
C CYS A 71 0.98 0.62 6.34
N GLU A 72 0.54 1.52 5.47
CA GLU A 72 0.95 2.93 5.48
C GLU A 72 0.30 3.71 6.62
N ALA A 73 -0.96 3.40 6.92
CA ALA A 73 -1.65 3.94 8.08
C ALA A 73 -0.95 3.54 9.39
N LEU A 74 -0.63 2.25 9.52
CA LEU A 74 0.02 1.65 10.68
C LEU A 74 1.42 2.24 10.93
N LYS A 75 2.17 2.58 9.87
CA LYS A 75 3.48 3.26 9.99
C LYS A 75 3.41 4.57 10.79
N LYS A 76 2.28 5.29 10.74
CA LYS A 76 2.09 6.53 11.53
C LYS A 76 1.94 6.25 13.02
N ALA A 77 1.24 5.18 13.39
CA ALA A 77 1.06 4.74 14.77
C ALA A 77 2.30 4.04 15.35
N LYS A 78 3.24 3.59 14.50
CA LYS A 78 4.48 2.88 14.88
C LYS A 78 4.19 1.65 15.76
N PRO A 79 3.75 0.52 15.19
CA PRO A 79 3.47 -0.69 15.95
C PRO A 79 4.69 -1.15 16.75
N HIS A 80 4.46 -1.71 17.93
CA HIS A 80 5.54 -2.32 18.70
C HIS A 80 6.10 -3.55 17.97
N ARG A 81 7.35 -3.91 18.27
CA ARG A 81 8.03 -5.08 17.68
C ARG A 81 7.28 -6.40 17.92
N TYR A 82 6.50 -6.46 18.99
CA TYR A 82 5.69 -7.61 19.40
C TYR A 82 4.20 -7.28 19.29
N ALA A 83 3.78 -6.44 18.35
CA ALA A 83 2.36 -6.22 18.07
C ALA A 83 1.83 -7.37 17.21
N ASN A 84 0.66 -7.91 17.58
CA ASN A 84 0.03 -9.00 16.85
C ASN A 84 -0.61 -8.47 15.58
N LEU A 85 0.02 -8.77 14.44
CA LEU A 85 -0.43 -8.35 13.10
C LEU A 85 -1.01 -9.51 12.28
N ARG A 86 -1.11 -10.71 12.85
CA ARG A 86 -1.44 -11.94 12.09
C ARG A 86 -2.84 -11.92 11.47
N ASN A 87 -3.79 -11.27 12.15
CA ASN A 87 -5.19 -11.20 11.72
C ASN A 87 -5.51 -9.97 10.87
N LEU A 88 -4.49 -9.18 10.47
CA LEU A 88 -4.68 -7.94 9.72
C LEU A 88 -4.18 -8.08 8.30
N ASP A 89 -5.06 -7.79 7.34
CA ASP A 89 -4.64 -7.60 5.95
C ASP A 89 -3.97 -6.23 5.80
N LEU A 90 -2.63 -6.24 5.78
CA LEU A 90 -1.81 -5.04 5.69
C LEU A 90 -1.89 -4.35 4.32
N GLN A 91 -2.31 -5.05 3.27
CA GLN A 91 -2.45 -4.51 1.92
C GLN A 91 -3.87 -4.01 1.64
N ALA A 92 -4.85 -4.37 2.48
CA ALA A 92 -6.22 -3.92 2.33
C ALA A 92 -6.31 -2.37 2.32
N PRO A 93 -6.98 -1.78 1.32
CA PRO A 93 -7.20 -0.35 1.25
C PRO A 93 -8.23 0.11 2.29
N ILE A 94 -7.95 1.20 2.99
CA ILE A 94 -8.88 1.77 3.98
C ILE A 94 -9.93 2.63 3.26
N VAL A 95 -11.14 2.09 3.09
CA VAL A 95 -12.25 2.78 2.39
C VAL A 95 -13.22 3.48 3.35
N GLN A 96 -13.23 3.07 4.62
CA GLN A 96 -14.15 3.56 5.66
C GLN A 96 -13.43 3.85 6.98
N PRO A 97 -14.03 4.64 7.89
CA PRO A 97 -13.48 4.85 9.23
C PRO A 97 -13.28 3.52 9.93
N LEU A 98 -12.14 3.40 10.62
CA LEU A 98 -11.70 2.14 11.20
C LEU A 98 -11.18 2.36 12.61
N ASP A 99 -11.53 1.45 13.51
CA ASP A 99 -11.01 1.41 14.87
C ASP A 99 -10.27 0.09 15.06
N LEU A 100 -8.96 0.17 15.30
CA LEU A 100 -8.09 -0.99 15.42
C LEU A 100 -7.45 -1.05 16.80
N HIS A 101 -7.77 -2.12 17.52
CA HIS A 101 -7.07 -2.52 18.73
C HIS A 101 -6.01 -3.56 18.38
N LEU A 102 -4.73 -3.21 18.57
CA LEU A 102 -3.61 -4.11 18.32
C LEU A 102 -3.22 -4.78 19.62
N GLU A 103 -3.37 -6.10 19.70
CA GLU A 103 -2.96 -6.86 20.87
C GLU A 103 -1.43 -7.07 20.87
N PRO A 104 -0.78 -7.16 22.05
CA PRO A 104 0.60 -7.63 22.12
C PRO A 104 0.67 -9.14 21.84
N LEU A 105 1.72 -9.60 21.18
CA LEU A 105 2.04 -11.04 21.12
C LEU A 105 2.43 -11.54 22.51
N SER A 106 1.94 -12.71 22.87
CA SER A 106 2.43 -13.51 24.00
C SER A 106 3.61 -14.40 23.60
N GLU A 107 3.62 -14.90 22.36
CA GLU A 107 4.54 -15.95 21.88
C GLU A 107 4.92 -15.75 20.41
N LEU A 108 6.16 -16.06 20.05
CA LEU A 108 6.66 -16.01 18.67
C LEU A 108 6.42 -17.37 18.00
N ILE A 109 5.91 -17.36 16.77
CA ILE A 109 5.87 -18.56 15.91
C ILE A 109 7.01 -18.43 14.90
N VAL A 110 7.89 -19.44 14.88
CA VAL A 110 9.01 -19.50 13.93
C VAL A 110 8.83 -20.73 13.06
N HIS A 111 8.96 -20.55 11.75
CA HIS A 111 8.84 -21.62 10.77
C HIS A 111 10.23 -22.20 10.53
N VAL A 112 10.50 -23.37 11.08
CA VAL A 112 11.78 -24.06 10.89
C VAL A 112 11.62 -25.08 9.77
N ARG A 113 12.43 -24.95 8.73
CA ARG A 113 12.51 -25.90 7.63
C ARG A 113 13.72 -26.80 7.86
N ILE A 114 13.48 -28.08 8.08
CA ILE A 114 14.53 -29.10 8.27
C ILE A 114 14.62 -29.90 6.96
N ASN A 115 15.77 -29.79 6.28
CA ASN A 115 15.99 -30.35 4.94
C ASN A 115 14.95 -29.87 3.89
N GLU A 116 14.89 -30.52 2.73
CA GLU A 116 13.99 -30.14 1.62
C GLU A 116 12.50 -30.44 1.86
N GLY A 117 12.14 -31.06 3.00
CA GLY A 117 10.83 -31.69 3.15
C GLY A 117 9.86 -31.01 4.11
N GLN A 118 10.27 -30.77 5.36
CA GLN A 118 9.31 -30.45 6.42
C GLN A 118 9.52 -29.04 6.97
N VAL A 119 8.42 -28.26 6.93
CA VAL A 119 8.29 -26.98 7.63
C VAL A 119 7.51 -27.25 8.92
N ARG A 120 8.11 -26.91 10.06
CA ARG A 120 7.52 -27.07 11.39
C ARG A 120 7.42 -25.72 12.07
N ASP A 121 6.27 -25.48 12.69
CA ASP A 121 6.03 -24.26 13.46
C ASP A 121 6.47 -24.49 14.91
N ILE A 122 7.45 -23.72 15.36
CA ILE A 122 7.96 -23.78 16.73
C ILE A 122 7.51 -22.52 17.47
N VAL A 123 6.78 -22.74 18.56
CA VAL A 123 6.34 -21.68 19.47
C VAL A 123 7.46 -21.38 20.48
N MET A 124 7.86 -20.12 20.55
CA MET A 124 8.95 -19.63 21.39
C MET A 124 8.47 -18.44 22.25
N PRO A 125 8.99 -18.28 23.48
CA PRO A 125 8.67 -17.10 24.28
C PRO A 125 9.23 -15.82 23.65
N LEU A 126 8.65 -14.67 24.01
CA LEU A 126 9.17 -13.37 23.56
C LEU A 126 10.66 -13.22 23.92
N ARG A 127 11.39 -12.48 23.08
CA ARG A 127 12.84 -12.24 23.21
C ARG A 127 13.71 -13.51 23.15
N SER A 128 13.18 -14.63 22.66
CA SER A 128 14.00 -15.80 22.33
C SER A 128 15.03 -15.48 21.24
N ARG A 129 16.18 -16.12 21.32
CA ARG A 129 17.27 -16.05 20.34
C ARG A 129 17.24 -17.27 19.44
N VAL A 130 17.91 -17.17 18.28
CA VAL A 130 18.09 -18.31 17.36
C VAL A 130 18.77 -19.49 18.06
N SER A 131 19.71 -19.24 18.98
CA SER A 131 20.35 -20.27 19.80
C SER A 131 19.40 -21.08 20.68
N ASP A 132 18.25 -20.51 21.05
CA ASP A 132 17.34 -21.13 22.01
C ASP A 132 16.48 -22.21 21.34
N LEU A 133 16.38 -22.16 19.99
CA LEU A 133 15.70 -23.19 19.18
C LEU A 133 16.32 -24.58 19.34
N LYS A 134 17.59 -24.66 19.75
CA LYS A 134 18.29 -25.93 20.04
C LYS A 134 17.56 -26.76 21.10
N THR A 135 16.83 -26.12 22.01
CA THR A 135 16.09 -26.82 23.07
C THR A 135 14.76 -27.40 22.61
N LYS A 136 14.30 -27.05 21.40
CA LYS A 136 12.99 -27.45 20.84
C LYS A 136 13.08 -28.33 19.59
N ILE A 137 14.28 -28.50 19.03
CA ILE A 137 14.52 -29.32 17.84
C ILE A 137 15.18 -30.61 18.30
N ASP A 138 14.45 -31.71 18.23
CA ASP A 138 14.94 -33.05 18.62
C ASP A 138 15.71 -33.76 17.48
N GLU A 139 15.57 -33.28 16.26
CA GLU A 139 16.18 -33.87 15.05
C GLU A 139 17.67 -33.51 14.90
N PRO A 140 18.49 -34.36 14.25
CA PRO A 140 19.89 -34.03 14.00
C PRO A 140 20.01 -32.81 13.08
N TYR A 141 20.72 -31.78 13.55
CA TYR A 141 20.95 -30.54 12.81
C TYR A 141 22.42 -30.12 12.83
N ASP A 142 22.83 -29.30 11.86
CA ASP A 142 24.12 -28.62 11.90
C ASP A 142 24.14 -27.54 13.02
N PRO A 143 24.97 -27.69 14.08
CA PRO A 143 25.04 -26.74 15.18
C PRO A 143 25.49 -25.33 14.77
N ALA A 144 26.12 -25.18 13.60
CA ALA A 144 26.53 -23.89 13.08
C ALA A 144 25.32 -23.01 12.70
N ALA A 145 24.27 -23.60 12.13
CA ALA A 145 23.06 -22.89 11.71
C ALA A 145 22.35 -22.18 12.87
N LEU A 146 22.41 -22.76 14.08
CA LEU A 146 21.77 -22.23 15.30
C LEU A 146 22.76 -21.53 16.25
N LYS A 147 23.97 -21.16 15.79
CA LYS A 147 24.95 -20.47 16.66
C LYS A 147 24.67 -18.97 16.82
N SER A 148 23.79 -18.40 16.00
CA SER A 148 23.48 -16.97 16.01
C SER A 148 22.85 -16.51 17.33
N ARG A 149 23.31 -15.37 17.86
CA ARG A 149 22.76 -14.71 19.06
C ARG A 149 21.67 -13.69 18.74
N ARG A 150 21.22 -13.62 17.47
CA ARG A 150 20.17 -12.70 17.03
C ARG A 150 18.83 -13.10 17.68
N PHE A 151 18.02 -12.10 18.03
CA PHE A 151 16.64 -12.30 18.48
C PHE A 151 15.74 -12.73 17.32
N LEU A 152 14.88 -13.70 17.58
CA LEU A 152 13.87 -14.18 16.62
C LEU A 152 12.81 -13.11 16.34
N ARG A 153 12.23 -13.18 15.15
CA ARG A 153 11.07 -12.41 14.72
C ARG A 153 9.88 -13.34 14.54
N ASP A 154 8.68 -12.80 14.73
CA ASP A 154 7.47 -13.56 14.48
C ASP A 154 7.31 -13.87 12.98
N GLY A 155 6.94 -15.11 12.66
CA GLY A 155 6.83 -15.60 11.28
C GLY A 155 8.17 -15.77 10.56
N GLU A 156 9.30 -15.72 11.27
CA GLU A 156 10.63 -15.89 10.66
C GLU A 156 10.80 -17.32 10.13
N GLN A 157 11.33 -17.45 8.91
CA GLN A 157 11.67 -18.73 8.31
C GLN A 157 13.16 -19.02 8.49
N LEU A 158 13.49 -20.17 9.08
CA LEU A 158 14.87 -20.62 9.27
C LEU A 158 15.08 -21.96 8.58
N CYS A 159 16.06 -22.01 7.68
CA CYS A 159 16.48 -23.25 7.04
C CYS A 159 17.62 -23.87 7.86
N VAL A 160 17.41 -25.10 8.32
CA VAL A 160 18.39 -25.89 9.07
C VAL A 160 18.70 -27.14 8.26
N PHE A 161 19.99 -27.35 7.98
CA PHE A 161 20.45 -28.53 7.26
C PHE A 161 20.82 -29.64 8.25
N SER A 162 20.49 -30.88 7.90
CA SER A 162 20.95 -32.05 8.64
C SER A 162 22.47 -32.17 8.53
N ALA A 163 23.13 -32.51 9.64
CA ALA A 163 24.53 -32.90 9.60
C ALA A 163 24.63 -34.27 8.91
N ASN A 164 25.02 -34.29 7.63
CA ASN A 164 25.41 -35.54 6.97
C ASN A 164 26.57 -36.14 7.79
N LYS A 165 26.33 -37.30 8.39
CA LYS A 165 27.38 -38.14 8.99
C LYS A 165 28.23 -38.78 7.91
#